data_AF-A0A833RT29-F1
#
_entry.id   AF-A0A833RT29-F1
#
_cell.length_a   1.000
_cell.length_b   1.000
_cell.length_c   1.000
_cell.angle_alpha   90.00
_cell.angle_beta   90.00
_cell.angle_gamma   90.00
#
_symmetry.space_group_name_H-M   'P 1'
#
loop_
_entity.id
_entity.type
_entity.pdbx_description
1 polymer ?
#
loop_
_entity_poly.entity_id
_entity_poly.type
_entity_poly.pdbx_seq_one_letter_code
_entity_poly.pdbx_strand_id
1 'polypeptide(L)' 'MNYAVATGICLIIRPAIREAIICYQCNSEYDPRCGDPFDPYSLGTVNCSFQPRLEHLNHLEPVLCRKISQRGI' A
#
# COMPACT_ATOMS: atom_id res chain seq x y z
N MET A 1 22.61 37.66 3.03
CA MET A 1 21.44 37.62 3.96
C MET A 1 20.30 36.73 3.43
N ASN A 2 20.61 35.61 2.73
CA ASN A 2 19.60 34.74 2.10
C ASN A 2 19.79 33.24 2.44
N TYR A 3 20.99 32.83 2.86
CA TYR A 3 21.29 31.43 3.19
C TYR A 3 20.73 30.97 4.55
N ALA A 4 20.67 31.89 5.53
CA ALA A 4 20.15 31.62 6.88
C ALA A 4 18.62 31.47 6.91
N VAL A 5 17.91 32.12 5.98
CA VAL A 5 16.45 31.99 5.84
C VAL A 5 16.09 30.64 5.22
N ALA A 6 16.86 30.18 4.22
CA ALA A 6 16.68 28.87 3.61
C ALA A 6 16.93 27.71 4.59
N THR A 7 17.95 27.82 5.46
CA THR A 7 18.24 26.79 6.49
C THR A 7 17.22 26.81 7.63
N GLY A 8 16.74 27.99 8.04
CA GLY A 8 15.71 28.12 9.09
C GLY A 8 14.35 27.57 8.69
N ILE A 9 13.91 27.76 7.45
CA ILE A 9 12.61 27.26 6.94
C ILE A 9 12.61 25.72 6.80
N CYS A 10 13.74 25.12 6.40
CA CYS A 10 13.85 23.68 6.16
C CYS A 10 13.72 22.84 7.46
N LEU A 11 14.09 23.40 8.62
CA LEU A 11 13.99 22.73 9.92
C LEU A 11 12.55 22.70 10.49
N ILE A 12 11.67 23.59 10.03
CA ILE A 12 10.27 23.66 10.48
C ILE A 12 9.40 22.60 9.78
N ILE A 13 9.79 22.18 8.57
CA ILE A 13 9.07 21.18 7.77
C ILE A 13 9.78 19.84 7.92
N ARG A 14 9.29 18.99 8.83
CA ARG A 14 9.74 17.58 8.90
C ARG A 14 9.44 16.89 7.56
N PRO A 15 10.42 16.29 6.87
CA PRO A 15 10.12 15.45 5.71
C PRO A 15 9.28 14.27 6.19
N ALA A 16 8.07 14.14 5.65
CA ALA A 16 7.24 12.97 5.88
C ALA A 16 7.87 11.80 5.11
N ILE A 17 8.51 10.89 5.85
CA ILE A 17 8.91 9.59 5.29
C ILE A 17 7.63 8.80 5.05
N ARG A 18 7.29 8.57 3.78
CA ARG A 18 6.17 7.72 3.38
C ARG A 18 6.72 6.37 2.94
N GLU A 19 6.44 5.34 3.72
CA GLU A 19 6.69 3.96 3.32
C GLU A 19 5.67 3.54 2.25
N ALA A 20 6.10 2.78 1.26
CA ALA A 20 5.21 2.19 0.27
C ALA A 20 4.48 0.98 0.87
N ILE A 21 3.22 0.78 0.49
CA ILE A 21 2.45 -0.39 0.94
C ILE A 21 2.58 -1.54 -0.06
N ILE A 22 2.87 -2.73 0.49
CA ILE A 22 3.02 -3.96 -0.27
C ILE A 22 1.91 -4.93 0.16
N CYS A 23 1.18 -5.47 -0.81
CA CYS A 23 0.04 -6.37 -0.58
C CYS A 23 0.18 -7.66 -1.39
N TYR A 24 -0.38 -8.75 -0.88
CA TYR A 24 -0.57 -9.97 -1.68
C TYR A 24 -1.68 -9.77 -2.70
N GLN A 25 -1.46 -10.21 -3.93
CA GLN A 25 -2.47 -10.22 -4.99
C GLN A 25 -2.78 -11.68 -5.35
N CYS A 26 -3.88 -12.20 -4.80
CA CYS A 26 -4.29 -13.59 -4.99
C CYS A 26 -5.82 -13.73 -4.91
N ASN A 27 -6.34 -14.88 -5.37
CA ASN A 27 -7.75 -15.25 -5.27
C ASN A 27 -7.83 -16.73 -4.85
N SER A 28 -8.57 -16.99 -3.77
CA SER A 28 -8.71 -18.33 -3.15
C SER A 28 -9.44 -19.36 -4.02
N GLU A 29 -10.17 -18.92 -5.04
CA GLU A 29 -10.76 -19.81 -6.05
C GLU A 29 -9.69 -20.51 -6.90
N TYR A 30 -8.61 -19.79 -7.22
CA TYR A 30 -7.54 -20.29 -8.09
C TYR A 30 -6.31 -20.80 -7.31
N ASP A 31 -6.07 -20.24 -6.11
CA ASP A 31 -4.96 -20.64 -5.26
C ASP A 31 -5.46 -20.86 -3.81
N PRO A 32 -5.58 -22.13 -3.35
CA PRO A 32 -6.13 -22.43 -2.02
C PRO A 32 -5.29 -21.83 -0.88
N ARG A 33 -4.02 -21.47 -1.13
CA ARG A 33 -3.13 -20.81 -0.15
C ARG A 33 -3.60 -19.39 0.18
N CYS A 34 -4.31 -18.73 -0.74
CA CYS A 34 -4.93 -17.43 -0.51
C CYS A 34 -6.20 -17.51 0.38
N GLY A 35 -6.64 -18.73 0.71
CA GLY A 35 -7.85 -19.00 1.48
C GLY A 35 -7.70 -18.74 2.98
N ASP A 36 -8.46 -19.53 3.75
CA ASP A 36 -8.39 -19.57 5.19
C ASP A 36 -8.22 -21.05 5.62
N PRO A 37 -7.09 -21.44 6.23
CA PRO A 37 -5.97 -20.59 6.66
C PRO A 37 -5.18 -19.99 5.49
N PHE A 38 -4.63 -18.79 5.70
CA PHE A 38 -3.77 -18.10 4.72
C PHE A 38 -2.33 -18.63 4.78
N ASP A 39 -1.78 -19.01 3.62
CA ASP A 39 -0.38 -19.43 3.46
C ASP A 39 0.35 -18.48 2.49
N PRO A 40 1.30 -17.65 2.98
CA PRO A 40 2.04 -16.70 2.14
C PRO A 40 3.12 -17.34 1.26
N TYR A 41 3.42 -18.63 1.43
CA TYR A 41 4.56 -19.25 0.75
C TYR A 41 4.40 -19.18 -0.77
N SER A 42 5.34 -18.49 -1.42
CA SER A 42 5.40 -18.25 -2.87
C SER A 42 4.23 -17.44 -3.49
N LEU A 43 3.41 -16.77 -2.68
CA LEU A 43 2.39 -15.85 -3.19
C LEU A 43 3.01 -14.54 -3.67
N GLY A 44 2.52 -14.04 -4.82
CA GLY A 44 2.97 -12.78 -5.40
C GLY A 44 2.55 -11.58 -4.55
N THR A 45 3.45 -10.60 -4.45
CA THR A 45 3.18 -9.30 -3.82
C THR A 45 3.28 -8.18 -4.83
N VAL A 46 2.54 -7.11 -4.59
CA VAL A 46 2.56 -5.88 -5.40
C VAL A 46 2.83 -4.69 -4.51
N ASN A 47 3.67 -3.78 -5.01
CA ASN A 47 3.83 -2.46 -4.43
C ASN A 47 2.71 -1.55 -4.95
N CYS A 48 1.80 -1.16 -4.07
CA CYS A 48 0.62 -0.36 -4.44
C CYS A 48 0.99 1.03 -4.94
N SER A 49 2.17 1.57 -4.62
CA SER A 49 2.65 2.85 -5.14
C SER A 49 2.94 2.80 -6.65
N PHE A 50 3.13 1.60 -7.22
CA PHE A 50 3.32 1.40 -8.66
C PHE A 50 2.03 0.97 -9.37
N GLN A 51 0.94 0.73 -8.63
CA GLN A 51 -0.33 0.33 -9.22
C GLN A 51 -1.09 1.57 -9.73
N PRO A 52 -1.83 1.45 -10.85
CA PRO A 52 -2.73 2.51 -11.28
C PRO A 52 -3.78 2.76 -10.20
N ARG A 53 -4.10 4.03 -9.98
CA ARG A 53 -5.16 4.39 -9.02
C ARG A 53 -6.52 3.98 -9.57
N LEU A 54 -7.40 3.55 -8.68
CA LEU A 54 -8.79 3.28 -9.02
C LEU A 54 -9.44 4.60 -9.46
N GLU A 55 -10.14 4.59 -10.60
CA GLU A 55 -10.75 5.79 -11.18
C GLU A 55 -11.68 6.50 -10.19
N HIS A 56 -12.45 5.72 -9.45
CA HIS A 56 -13.40 6.22 -8.44
C HIS A 56 -12.75 6.61 -7.10
N LEU A 57 -11.43 6.40 -6.90
CA LEU A 57 -10.67 6.80 -5.69
C LEU A 57 -9.31 7.44 -6.04
N ASN A 58 -9.22 8.10 -7.19
CA ASN A 58 -7.99 8.68 -7.73
C ASN A 58 -7.30 9.72 -6.83
N HIS A 59 -8.00 10.23 -5.82
CA HIS A 59 -7.52 11.23 -4.86
C HIS A 59 -7.07 10.63 -3.51
N LEU A 60 -7.19 9.32 -3.30
CA LEU A 60 -6.90 8.66 -2.01
C LEU A 60 -5.70 7.72 -2.09
N GLU A 61 -4.70 7.95 -1.24
CA GLU A 61 -3.52 7.08 -1.14
C GLU A 61 -3.89 5.72 -0.54
N PRO A 62 -3.44 4.60 -1.12
CA PRO A 62 -3.56 3.29 -0.48
C PRO A 62 -2.82 3.28 0.86
N VAL A 63 -3.52 2.91 1.94
CA VAL A 63 -2.95 2.85 3.30
C VAL A 63 -3.13 1.49 3.98
N LEU A 64 -3.89 0.57 3.36
CA LEU A 64 -4.12 -0.78 3.89
C LEU A 64 -4.36 -1.79 2.76
N CYS A 65 -4.04 -3.06 3.04
CA CYS A 65 -4.38 -4.18 2.16
C CYS A 65 -5.79 -4.70 2.47
N ARG A 66 -6.55 -5.06 1.42
CA ARG A 66 -7.89 -5.62 1.56
C ARG A 66 -7.87 -7.15 1.37
N LYS A 67 -8.37 -7.89 2.37
CA LYS A 67 -8.75 -9.31 2.22
C LYS A 67 -10.28 -9.39 2.09
N ILE A 68 -10.78 -10.15 1.13
CA ILE A 68 -12.20 -10.44 0.97
C ILE A 68 -12.39 -11.93 1.24
N SER A 69 -13.23 -12.27 2.22
CA SER A 69 -13.63 -13.64 2.49
C SER A 69 -15.12 -13.78 2.21
N GLN A 70 -15.49 -14.75 1.38
CA GLN A 70 -16.88 -15.14 1.17
C GLN A 70 -17.25 -16.17 2.23
N ARG A 71 -18.36 -15.96 2.93
CA ARG A 71 -18.94 -17.00 3.78
C ARG A 71 -19.65 -17.99 2.86
N GLY A 72 -19.28 -19.27 2.93
CA GLY A 72 -20.02 -20.34 2.27
C GLY A 72 -21.48 -20.35 2.74
N ILE A 73 -22.38 -20.79 1.85
CA ILE A 73 -23.79 -21.04 2.15
C ILE A 73 -23.90 -22.28 3.04
#